data_AF-A0A366E5N6-F1
#
_entry.id   AF-A0A366E5N6-F1
#
_cell.length_a   1.000
_cell.length_b   1.000
_cell.length_c   1.000
_cell.angle_alpha   90.00
_cell.angle_beta   90.00
_cell.angle_gamma   90.00
#
_symmetry.space_group_name_H-M   'P 1'
#
loop_
_entity.id
_entity.type
_entity.pdbx_description
1 polymer ?
#
loop_
_entity_poly.entity_id
_entity_poly.type
_entity_poly.pdbx_seq_one_letter_code
_entity_poly.pdbx_strand_id
1 'polypeptide(L)'
;MKQLPHVADTILIDEVEKVEKWIRLMTNLIVERKKKLSQYGVADMSMYERASGETIPSILIAIDNYDSVKDADFGDNFNKLITQIAREGASVGIHLSISAGRQSSIRMPLLSNIKSQVALYVFDDVEIRNIMGKTDLEIEELPGRGIIKLENPALFQTTLPADGEDSLEIIENIQKLAKDMENHWDGDVPEEIPMMPEGVVEFTVFTQKRKTKKLIEANHLPLGLDFESVSPIGFDPKRDGFLTVVSDRKDGLDKMTNALIK
;
A
#
# COMPACT_ATOMS: atom_id res chain seq x y z
N MET A 1 10.45 -0.56 9.32
CA MET A 1 9.71 -1.08 8.16
C MET A 1 9.95 -0.30 6.87
N LYS A 2 9.90 1.05 6.87
CA LYS A 2 10.12 1.88 5.66
C LYS A 2 11.41 1.58 4.84
N GLN A 3 12.44 1.02 5.47
CA GLN A 3 13.73 0.73 4.81
C GLN A 3 13.76 -0.64 4.12
N LEU A 4 12.70 -1.45 4.22
CA LEU A 4 12.67 -2.74 3.52
C LEU A 4 12.42 -2.51 2.02
N PRO A 5 13.19 -3.12 1.11
CA PRO A 5 13.03 -2.91 -0.34
C PRO A 5 11.67 -3.40 -0.89
N HIS A 6 10.93 -4.19 -0.11
CA HIS A 6 9.60 -4.69 -0.45
C HIS A 6 8.46 -3.72 -0.10
N VAL A 7 8.72 -2.76 0.80
CA VAL A 7 7.67 -1.87 1.31
C VAL A 7 7.48 -0.73 0.33
N ALA A 8 6.33 -0.74 -0.35
CA ALA A 8 5.95 0.32 -1.27
C ALA A 8 5.73 1.65 -0.54
N ASP A 9 5.00 1.64 0.57
CA ASP A 9 4.71 2.85 1.34
C ASP A 9 4.25 2.49 2.76
N THR A 10 4.27 3.45 3.67
CA THR A 10 3.65 3.37 4.99
C THR A 10 2.77 4.61 5.18
N ILE A 11 1.49 4.38 5.44
CA ILE A 11 0.48 5.44 5.55
C ILE A 11 0.00 5.49 7.00
N LEU A 12 0.02 6.67 7.59
CA LEU A 12 -0.51 6.95 8.91
C LEU A 12 -1.99 7.34 8.82
N ILE A 13 -2.70 7.18 9.94
CA ILE A 13 -4.15 7.42 10.01
C ILE A 13 -4.53 8.89 9.77
N ASP A 14 -3.64 9.83 10.07
CA ASP A 14 -3.83 11.26 9.88
C ASP A 14 -3.48 11.74 8.45
N GLU A 15 -2.85 10.90 7.62
CA GLU A 15 -2.56 11.19 6.21
C GLU A 15 -3.80 10.94 5.31
N VAL A 16 -4.92 11.60 5.61
CA VAL A 16 -6.24 11.37 4.98
C VAL A 16 -6.17 11.40 3.44
N GLU A 17 -5.51 12.42 2.86
CA GLU A 17 -5.38 12.54 1.39
C GLU A 17 -4.63 11.35 0.78
N LYS A 18 -3.61 10.85 1.48
CA LYS A 18 -2.81 9.71 1.04
C LYS A 18 -3.60 8.41 1.12
N VAL A 19 -4.40 8.23 2.18
CA VAL A 19 -5.32 7.09 2.30
C VAL A 19 -6.35 7.10 1.18
N GLU A 20 -6.99 8.24 0.91
CA GLU A 20 -7.96 8.36 -0.18
C GLU A 20 -7.34 8.07 -1.55
N LYS A 21 -6.12 8.54 -1.77
CA LYS A 21 -5.37 8.27 -3.00
C LYS A 21 -5.01 6.80 -3.15
N TRP A 22 -4.55 6.17 -2.07
CA TRP A 22 -4.31 4.73 -2.01
C TRP A 22 -5.60 3.94 -2.31
N ILE A 23 -6.75 4.34 -1.77
CA ILE A 23 -8.04 3.70 -2.05
C ILE A 23 -8.34 3.72 -3.56
N ARG A 24 -8.16 4.86 -4.23
CA ARG A 24 -8.36 5.00 -5.68
C ARG A 24 -7.42 4.10 -6.47
N LEU A 25 -6.12 4.13 -6.15
CA LEU A 25 -5.10 3.33 -6.84
C LEU A 25 -5.37 1.83 -6.71
N MET A 26 -5.66 1.36 -5.51
CA MET A 26 -5.99 -0.05 -5.28
C MET A 26 -7.27 -0.48 -5.98
N THR A 27 -8.29 0.38 -6.01
CA THR A 27 -9.53 0.11 -6.73
C THR A 27 -9.27 -0.07 -8.23
N ASN A 28 -8.48 0.83 -8.83
CA ASN A 28 -8.10 0.74 -10.24
C ASN A 28 -7.26 -0.51 -10.53
N LEU A 29 -6.31 -0.83 -9.65
CA LEU A 29 -5.46 -2.01 -9.80
C LEU A 29 -6.28 -3.31 -9.78
N ILE A 30 -7.27 -3.43 -8.89
CA ILE A 30 -8.19 -4.58 -8.87
C ILE A 30 -8.93 -4.71 -10.21
N VAL A 31 -9.43 -3.60 -10.77
CA VAL A 31 -10.13 -3.60 -12.06
C VAL A 31 -9.20 -4.02 -13.20
N GLU A 32 -7.99 -3.46 -13.25
CA GLU A 32 -6.97 -3.81 -14.24
C GLU A 32 -6.63 -5.30 -14.19
N ARG A 33 -6.35 -5.81 -13.00
CA ARG A 33 -6.00 -7.21 -12.76
C ARG A 33 -7.14 -8.15 -13.12
N LYS A 34 -8.39 -7.83 -12.80
CA LYS A 34 -9.56 -8.60 -13.25
C LYS A 34 -9.68 -8.64 -14.78
N LYS A 35 -9.37 -7.52 -15.46
CA LYS A 35 -9.37 -7.47 -16.92
C LYS A 35 -8.30 -8.40 -17.51
N LYS A 36 -7.10 -8.42 -16.93
CA LYS A 36 -6.02 -9.38 -17.29
C LYS A 36 -6.49 -10.83 -17.17
N LEU A 37 -7.11 -11.20 -16.04
CA LEU A 37 -7.67 -12.55 -15.85
C LEU A 37 -8.72 -12.90 -16.91
N SER A 38 -9.67 -11.99 -17.15
CA SER A 38 -10.74 -12.18 -18.12
C SER A 38 -10.23 -12.34 -19.56
N GLN A 39 -9.22 -11.54 -19.96
CA GLN A 39 -8.61 -11.62 -21.29
C GLN A 39 -7.98 -12.99 -21.58
N TYR A 40 -7.45 -13.65 -20.56
CA TYR A 40 -6.84 -14.98 -20.68
C TYR A 40 -7.78 -16.12 -20.27
N GLY A 41 -8.99 -15.82 -19.80
CA GLY A 41 -9.97 -16.83 -19.35
C GLY A 41 -9.50 -17.64 -18.14
N VAL A 42 -8.71 -17.04 -17.25
CA VAL A 42 -8.10 -17.71 -16.08
C VAL A 42 -8.69 -17.21 -14.77
N ALA A 43 -8.58 -18.02 -13.71
CA ALA A 43 -9.22 -17.74 -12.43
C ALA A 43 -8.39 -16.90 -11.46
N ASP A 44 -7.05 -16.95 -11.57
CA ASP A 44 -6.13 -16.28 -10.64
C ASP A 44 -4.83 -15.81 -11.31
N MET A 45 -4.05 -15.00 -10.58
CA MET A 45 -2.81 -14.41 -11.10
C MET A 45 -1.75 -15.45 -11.45
N SER A 46 -1.62 -16.54 -10.68
CA SER A 46 -0.64 -17.58 -10.98
C SER A 46 -0.93 -18.28 -12.30
N MET A 47 -2.22 -18.52 -12.61
CA MET A 47 -2.64 -18.99 -13.93
C MET A 47 -2.37 -17.95 -15.03
N TYR A 48 -2.60 -16.67 -14.76
CA TYR A 48 -2.30 -15.59 -15.70
C TYR A 48 -0.81 -15.49 -16.03
N GLU A 49 0.07 -15.55 -15.04
CA GLU A 49 1.53 -15.51 -15.25
C GLU A 49 1.99 -16.69 -16.12
N ARG A 50 1.44 -17.89 -15.87
CA ARG A 50 1.73 -19.08 -16.68
C ARG A 50 1.24 -18.97 -18.12
N ALA A 51 0.10 -18.30 -18.35
CA ALA A 51 -0.52 -18.19 -19.66
C ALA A 51 0.05 -17.03 -20.50
N SER A 52 0.39 -15.91 -19.84
CA SER A 52 0.89 -14.69 -20.50
C SER A 52 2.41 -14.63 -20.56
N GLY A 53 3.11 -15.28 -19.62
CA GLY A 53 4.55 -15.12 -19.39
C GLY A 53 4.92 -13.81 -18.68
N GLU A 54 3.95 -12.96 -18.35
CA GLU A 54 4.15 -11.71 -17.60
C GLU A 54 4.05 -12.00 -16.10
N THR A 55 5.10 -11.72 -15.34
CA THR A 55 5.11 -11.82 -13.87
C THR A 55 4.42 -10.61 -13.24
N ILE A 56 3.53 -10.86 -12.27
CA ILE A 56 2.76 -9.83 -11.57
C ILE A 56 3.11 -9.86 -10.08
N PRO A 57 3.57 -8.75 -9.48
CA PRO A 57 3.92 -8.74 -8.07
C PRO A 57 2.69 -8.98 -7.19
N SER A 58 2.85 -9.83 -6.18
CA SER A 58 1.85 -9.99 -5.12
C SER A 58 1.91 -8.80 -4.16
N ILE A 59 0.76 -8.33 -3.71
CA ILE A 59 0.66 -7.18 -2.79
C ILE A 59 0.14 -7.69 -1.44
N LEU A 60 0.85 -7.39 -0.36
CA LEU A 60 0.37 -7.58 1.00
C LEU A 60 0.05 -6.22 1.62
N ILE A 61 -1.21 -6.05 2.03
CA ILE A 61 -1.66 -4.89 2.79
C ILE A 61 -1.67 -5.30 4.27
N ALA A 62 -0.79 -4.68 5.06
CA ALA A 62 -0.75 -4.84 6.50
C ALA A 62 -1.42 -3.64 7.17
N ILE A 63 -2.50 -3.88 7.91
CA ILE A 63 -3.23 -2.88 8.69
C ILE A 63 -2.95 -3.17 10.14
N ASP A 64 -2.26 -2.24 10.82
CA ASP A 64 -2.05 -2.31 12.25
C ASP A 64 -3.12 -1.49 12.97
N ASN A 65 -3.70 -2.05 14.04
CA ASN A 65 -4.69 -1.43 14.90
C ASN A 65 -5.94 -0.93 14.15
N TYR A 66 -6.67 -1.87 13.55
CA TYR A 66 -7.89 -1.59 12.76
C TYR A 66 -8.97 -0.80 13.54
N ASP A 67 -9.03 -0.94 14.86
CA ASP A 67 -9.97 -0.25 15.73
C ASP A 67 -10.01 1.28 15.49
N SER A 68 -8.86 1.88 15.18
CA SER A 68 -8.75 3.33 14.96
C SER A 68 -9.38 3.82 13.65
N VAL A 69 -9.56 2.95 12.65
CA VAL A 69 -10.09 3.32 11.33
C VAL A 69 -11.55 3.75 11.38
N LYS A 70 -12.31 3.25 12.36
CA LYS A 70 -13.77 3.41 12.43
C LYS A 70 -14.21 4.87 12.46
N ASP A 71 -13.45 5.72 13.12
CA ASP A 71 -13.80 7.13 13.37
C ASP A 71 -13.07 8.10 12.42
N ALA A 72 -12.32 7.58 11.44
CA ALA A 72 -11.62 8.39 10.44
C ALA A 72 -12.57 8.79 9.29
N ASP A 73 -12.36 9.97 8.72
CA ASP A 73 -13.20 10.53 7.64
C ASP A 73 -13.25 9.63 6.39
N PHE A 74 -12.17 8.90 6.10
CA PHE A 74 -12.09 7.95 4.99
C PHE A 74 -12.69 6.56 5.32
N GLY A 75 -13.13 6.34 6.57
CA GLY A 75 -13.40 5.02 7.15
C GLY A 75 -14.39 4.18 6.34
N ASP A 76 -15.46 4.76 5.81
CA ASP A 76 -16.45 4.01 5.03
C ASP A 76 -15.92 3.55 3.66
N ASN A 77 -15.21 4.43 2.94
CA ASN A 77 -14.58 4.07 1.67
C ASN A 77 -13.47 3.02 1.87
N PHE A 78 -12.68 3.19 2.93
CA PHE A 78 -11.65 2.24 3.33
C PHE A 78 -12.26 0.87 3.64
N ASN A 79 -13.31 0.82 4.47
CA ASN A 79 -14.01 -0.41 4.84
C ASN A 79 -14.60 -1.13 3.63
N LYS A 80 -15.15 -0.38 2.67
CA LYS A 80 -15.65 -0.93 1.41
C LYS A 80 -14.53 -1.60 0.61
N LEU A 81 -13.39 -0.93 0.45
CA LEU A 81 -12.24 -1.46 -0.29
C LEU A 81 -11.63 -2.69 0.38
N ILE A 82 -11.29 -2.64 1.67
CA ILE A 82 -10.67 -3.78 2.37
C ILE A 82 -11.60 -4.99 2.42
N THR A 83 -12.92 -4.79 2.53
CA THR A 83 -13.90 -5.89 2.47
C THR A 83 -13.91 -6.52 1.07
N GLN A 84 -13.83 -5.69 0.03
CA GLN A 84 -13.67 -6.19 -1.34
C GLN A 84 -12.37 -6.99 -1.48
N ILE A 85 -11.25 -6.48 -0.98
CA ILE A 85 -9.95 -7.18 -1.02
C ILE A 85 -10.00 -8.49 -0.24
N ALA A 86 -10.59 -8.52 0.95
CA ALA A 86 -10.70 -9.76 1.73
C ALA A 86 -11.50 -10.83 0.97
N ARG A 87 -12.55 -10.42 0.25
CA ARG A 87 -13.44 -11.34 -0.49
C ARG A 87 -12.83 -11.87 -1.78
N GLU A 88 -12.17 -11.02 -2.56
CA GLU A 88 -11.74 -11.34 -3.94
C GLU A 88 -10.30 -10.94 -4.27
N GLY A 89 -9.55 -10.38 -3.32
CA GLY A 89 -8.17 -9.94 -3.53
C GLY A 89 -7.22 -11.08 -3.88
N ALA A 90 -7.40 -12.26 -3.28
CA ALA A 90 -6.49 -13.38 -3.45
C ALA A 90 -6.37 -13.84 -4.92
N SER A 91 -7.48 -13.85 -5.68
CA SER A 91 -7.44 -14.22 -7.10
C SER A 91 -6.69 -13.18 -7.95
N VAL A 92 -6.71 -11.92 -7.53
CA VAL A 92 -5.96 -10.84 -8.18
C VAL A 92 -4.59 -10.58 -7.53
N GLY A 93 -4.07 -11.48 -6.69
CA GLY A 93 -2.75 -11.36 -6.08
C GLY A 93 -2.62 -10.20 -5.09
N ILE A 94 -3.71 -9.85 -4.39
CA ILE A 94 -3.74 -8.84 -3.33
C ILE A 94 -4.21 -9.50 -2.04
N HIS A 95 -3.40 -9.43 -1.00
CA HIS A 95 -3.58 -10.10 0.28
C HIS A 95 -3.68 -9.09 1.41
N LEU A 96 -4.32 -9.51 2.51
CA LEU A 96 -4.64 -8.65 3.63
C LEU A 96 -4.20 -9.32 4.94
N SER A 97 -3.51 -8.55 5.78
CA SER A 97 -3.18 -8.89 7.17
C SER A 97 -3.66 -7.75 8.06
N ILE A 98 -4.43 -8.07 9.09
CA ILE A 98 -5.03 -7.06 9.99
C ILE A 98 -4.71 -7.45 11.43
N SER A 99 -4.25 -6.49 12.23
CA SER A 99 -4.31 -6.56 13.69
C SER A 99 -5.47 -5.72 14.22
N ALA A 100 -6.07 -6.16 15.32
CA ALA A 100 -7.11 -5.44 16.03
C ALA A 100 -7.02 -5.77 17.52
N GLY A 101 -7.33 -4.80 18.37
CA GLY A 101 -7.37 -5.00 19.82
C GLY A 101 -8.56 -5.88 20.26
N ARG A 102 -9.64 -5.86 19.48
CA ARG A 102 -10.83 -6.70 19.68
C ARG A 102 -11.33 -7.23 18.34
N GLN A 103 -11.70 -8.51 18.28
CA GLN A 103 -12.32 -9.06 17.07
C GLN A 103 -13.66 -8.38 16.80
N SER A 104 -14.38 -8.02 17.87
CA SER A 104 -15.67 -7.31 17.81
C SER A 104 -15.61 -5.93 17.14
N SER A 105 -14.42 -5.31 17.03
CA SER A 105 -14.23 -4.06 16.29
C SER A 105 -14.25 -4.26 14.76
N ILE A 106 -13.97 -5.47 14.28
CA ILE A 106 -13.96 -5.82 12.85
C ILE A 106 -15.40 -6.03 12.38
N ARG A 107 -15.81 -5.29 11.33
CA ARG A 107 -17.17 -5.41 10.77
C ARG A 107 -17.38 -6.83 10.19
N MET A 108 -18.54 -7.43 10.45
CA MET A 108 -18.89 -8.80 10.02
C MET A 108 -18.63 -9.11 8.53
N PRO A 109 -18.92 -8.21 7.57
CA PRO A 109 -18.61 -8.47 6.16
C PRO A 109 -17.11 -8.67 5.89
N LEU A 110 -16.24 -7.94 6.61
CA LEU A 110 -14.79 -8.12 6.51
C LEU A 110 -14.36 -9.40 7.22
N LEU A 111 -14.80 -9.59 8.47
CA LEU A 111 -14.43 -10.74 9.30
C LEU A 111 -14.78 -12.08 8.65
N SER A 112 -15.94 -12.17 7.98
CA SER A 112 -16.37 -13.41 7.31
C SER A 112 -15.48 -13.83 6.12
N ASN A 113 -14.65 -12.92 5.61
CA ASN A 113 -13.69 -13.19 4.54
C ASN A 113 -12.25 -13.42 5.06
N ILE A 114 -12.01 -13.30 6.37
CA ILE A 114 -10.70 -13.59 6.98
C ILE A 114 -10.63 -15.07 7.35
N LYS A 115 -9.94 -15.85 6.52
CA LYS A 115 -9.81 -17.32 6.67
C LYS A 115 -8.90 -17.71 7.84
N SER A 116 -7.73 -17.09 7.91
CA SER A 116 -6.73 -17.39 8.94
C SER A 116 -6.85 -16.37 10.06
N GLN A 117 -7.07 -16.86 11.27
CA GLN A 117 -7.14 -16.02 12.47
C GLN A 117 -6.19 -16.56 13.52
N VAL A 118 -5.51 -15.61 14.16
CA VAL A 118 -4.55 -15.84 15.23
C VAL A 118 -5.01 -15.02 16.42
N ALA A 119 -5.21 -15.67 17.55
CA ALA A 119 -5.53 -15.02 18.80
C ALA A 119 -4.27 -15.00 19.67
N LEU A 120 -3.76 -13.80 19.98
CA LEU A 120 -2.75 -13.63 21.03
C LEU A 120 -3.43 -13.52 22.39
N TYR A 121 -2.65 -13.51 23.46
CA TYR A 121 -3.18 -13.26 24.80
C TYR A 121 -3.98 -11.96 24.85
N VAL A 122 -5.22 -12.05 25.33
CA VAL A 122 -6.08 -10.91 25.68
C VAL A 122 -6.74 -11.20 27.02
N PHE A 123 -7.03 -10.17 27.80
CA PHE A 123 -7.64 -10.31 29.13
C PHE A 123 -9.07 -10.87 29.12
N ASP A 124 -9.78 -10.79 27.99
CA ASP A 124 -11.18 -11.20 27.88
C ASP A 124 -11.32 -12.52 27.11
N ASP A 125 -11.62 -13.61 27.82
CA ASP A 125 -11.88 -14.94 27.25
C ASP A 125 -13.03 -14.96 26.23
N VAL A 126 -13.92 -13.98 26.26
CA VAL A 126 -14.98 -13.85 25.24
C VAL A 126 -14.37 -13.56 23.87
N GLU A 127 -13.35 -12.72 23.78
CA GLU A 127 -12.67 -12.41 22.51
C GLU A 127 -11.96 -13.65 21.94
N ILE A 128 -11.29 -14.44 22.79
CA ILE A 128 -10.68 -15.72 22.39
C ILE A 128 -11.73 -16.69 21.86
N ARG A 129 -12.87 -16.83 22.56
CA ARG A 129 -13.97 -17.71 22.13
C ARG A 129 -14.62 -17.25 20.83
N ASN A 130 -14.71 -15.94 20.58
CA ASN A 130 -15.25 -15.43 19.32
C ASN A 130 -14.35 -15.79 18.12
N ILE A 131 -13.03 -15.86 18.33
CA ILE A 131 -12.06 -16.24 17.30
C ILE A 131 -12.02 -17.77 17.12
N MET A 132 -11.77 -18.48 18.22
CA MET A 132 -11.46 -19.92 18.22
C MET A 132 -12.69 -20.82 18.24
N GLY A 133 -13.84 -20.30 18.67
CA GLY A 133 -14.99 -21.13 19.05
C GLY A 133 -14.73 -21.85 20.37
N LYS A 134 -15.28 -23.06 20.51
CA LYS A 134 -15.03 -23.90 21.69
C LYS A 134 -13.62 -24.48 21.63
N THR A 135 -12.79 -24.17 22.62
CA THR A 135 -11.45 -24.72 22.79
C THR A 135 -11.16 -24.90 24.28
N ASP A 136 -10.39 -25.94 24.61
CA ASP A 136 -9.88 -26.20 25.97
C ASP A 136 -8.44 -25.66 26.14
N LEU A 137 -7.91 -24.97 25.13
CA LEU A 137 -6.58 -24.38 25.16
C LEU A 137 -6.64 -23.01 25.85
N GLU A 138 -5.74 -22.80 26.80
CA GLU A 138 -5.55 -21.52 27.48
C GLU A 138 -4.29 -20.83 26.96
N ILE A 139 -4.37 -19.51 26.77
CA ILE A 139 -3.23 -18.68 26.36
C ILE A 139 -2.57 -18.14 27.62
N GLU A 140 -1.31 -18.50 27.84
CA GLU A 140 -0.52 -17.94 28.94
C GLU A 140 -0.29 -16.44 28.73
N GLU A 141 -0.22 -15.67 29.81
CA GLU A 141 0.09 -14.22 29.81
C GLU A 141 1.59 -14.00 29.50
N LEU A 142 1.97 -14.32 28.27
CA LEU A 142 3.33 -14.22 27.75
C LEU A 142 3.29 -13.50 26.40
N PRO A 143 4.05 -12.40 26.19
CA PRO A 143 4.11 -11.72 24.90
C PRO A 143 4.51 -12.70 23.77
N GLY A 144 3.75 -12.67 22.67
CA GLY A 144 3.94 -13.56 21.54
C GLY A 144 3.31 -14.95 21.68
N ARG A 145 2.73 -15.28 22.84
CA ARG A 145 1.95 -16.51 23.02
C ARG A 145 0.57 -16.35 22.38
N GLY A 146 0.12 -17.37 21.67
CA GLY A 146 -1.20 -17.35 21.05
C GLY A 146 -1.71 -18.72 20.63
N ILE A 147 -2.95 -18.73 20.13
CA ILE A 147 -3.58 -19.88 19.47
C ILE A 147 -3.85 -19.52 18.02
N ILE A 148 -3.52 -20.43 17.11
CA ILE A 148 -3.87 -20.33 15.70
C ILE A 148 -5.06 -21.24 15.37
N LYS A 149 -6.03 -20.71 14.63
CA LYS A 149 -7.19 -21.46 14.16
C LYS A 149 -6.83 -22.32 12.95
N LEU A 150 -6.47 -23.57 13.22
CA LEU A 150 -6.29 -24.64 12.23
C LEU A 150 -7.41 -25.68 12.41
N GLU A 151 -7.41 -26.76 11.61
CA GLU A 151 -8.33 -27.90 11.81
C GLU A 151 -8.28 -28.41 13.26
N ASN A 152 -7.07 -28.47 13.82
CA ASN A 152 -6.82 -28.63 15.25
C ASN A 152 -6.18 -27.35 15.77
N PRO A 153 -6.87 -26.56 16.62
CA PRO A 153 -6.27 -25.41 17.28
C PRO A 153 -4.93 -25.76 17.92
N ALA A 154 -3.94 -24.88 17.75
CA ALA A 154 -2.60 -25.11 18.27
C ALA A 154 -2.09 -23.87 19.01
N LEU A 155 -1.52 -24.10 20.20
CA LEU A 155 -0.74 -23.10 20.92
C LEU A 155 0.60 -22.90 20.21
N PHE A 156 1.02 -21.64 20.06
CA PHE A 156 2.29 -21.30 19.46
C PHE A 156 2.95 -20.14 20.22
N GLN A 157 4.22 -19.92 19.94
CA GLN A 157 4.99 -18.76 20.38
C GLN A 157 5.54 -18.08 19.12
N THR A 158 5.33 -16.77 18.99
CA THR A 158 5.90 -16.01 17.87
C THR A 158 7.43 -16.03 17.92
N THR A 159 8.06 -16.14 16.76
CA THR A 159 9.47 -15.79 16.62
C THR A 159 9.64 -14.28 16.67
N LEU A 160 10.79 -13.82 17.13
CA LEU A 160 11.19 -12.43 16.95
C LEU A 160 11.55 -12.18 15.47
N PRO A 161 11.37 -10.95 14.96
CA PRO A 161 11.74 -10.59 13.59
C PRO A 161 13.26 -10.55 13.36
N ALA A 162 14.04 -10.40 14.43
CA ALA A 162 15.50 -10.48 14.44
C ALA A 162 15.97 -10.97 15.82
N ASP A 163 17.16 -11.55 15.88
CA ASP A 163 17.78 -11.95 17.14
C ASP A 163 18.12 -10.72 18.01
N GLY A 164 18.11 -10.89 19.33
CA GLY A 164 18.55 -9.89 20.30
C GLY A 164 18.07 -10.22 21.71
N GLU A 165 18.86 -9.86 22.72
CA GLU A 165 18.55 -10.09 24.14
C GLU A 165 17.61 -9.02 24.71
N ASP A 166 17.61 -7.83 24.12
CA ASP A 166 16.74 -6.72 24.48
C ASP A 166 16.12 -6.00 23.27
N SER A 167 15.17 -5.11 23.55
CA SER A 167 14.42 -4.39 22.51
C SER A 167 15.28 -3.52 21.61
N LEU A 168 16.37 -2.94 22.12
CA LEU A 168 17.24 -2.07 21.32
C LEU A 168 18.06 -2.91 20.34
N GLU A 169 18.64 -4.01 20.81
CA GLU A 169 19.40 -4.94 19.97
C GLU A 169 18.51 -5.52 18.85
N ILE A 170 17.27 -5.89 19.17
CA ILE A 170 16.29 -6.36 18.17
C ILE A 170 16.05 -5.27 17.10
N ILE A 171 15.85 -4.00 17.51
CA ILE A 171 15.62 -2.89 16.56
C ILE A 171 16.84 -2.66 15.67
N GLU A 172 18.04 -2.66 16.24
CA GLU A 172 19.29 -2.52 15.50
C GLU A 172 19.46 -3.64 14.47
N ASN A 173 19.19 -4.89 14.86
CA ASN A 173 19.29 -6.05 13.97
C ASN A 173 18.20 -6.04 12.87
N ILE A 174 16.99 -5.55 13.14
CA ILE A 174 15.97 -5.32 12.09
C ILE A 174 16.46 -4.29 11.06
N GLN A 175 17.05 -3.18 11.52
CA GLN A 175 17.57 -2.13 10.62
C GLN A 175 18.74 -2.66 9.78
N LYS A 176 19.65 -3.41 10.40
CA LYS A 176 20.75 -4.08 9.70
C LYS A 176 20.22 -5.05 8.64
N LEU A 177 19.26 -5.89 8.99
CA LEU A 177 18.62 -6.82 8.05
C LEU A 177 17.99 -6.09 6.86
N ALA A 178 17.28 -4.98 7.11
CA ALA A 178 16.67 -4.19 6.04
C ALA A 178 17.74 -3.61 5.09
N LYS A 179 18.83 -3.08 5.63
CA LYS A 179 19.95 -2.56 4.84
C LYS A 179 20.67 -3.66 4.04
N ASP A 180 20.83 -4.84 4.63
CA ASP A 180 21.44 -5.98 3.95
C ASP A 180 20.56 -6.46 2.79
N MET A 181 19.23 -6.47 2.96
CA MET A 181 18.27 -6.75 1.87
C MET A 181 18.35 -5.70 0.77
N GLU A 182 18.39 -4.41 1.12
CA GLU A 182 18.52 -3.31 0.16
C GLU A 182 19.83 -3.41 -0.65
N ASN A 183 20.96 -3.72 0.01
CA ASN A 183 22.24 -3.89 -0.67
C ASN A 183 22.29 -5.12 -1.60
N HIS A 184 21.47 -6.14 -1.33
CA HIS A 184 21.45 -7.37 -2.11
C HIS A 184 20.47 -7.30 -3.29
N TRP A 185 19.45 -6.45 -3.22
CA TRP A 185 18.44 -6.31 -4.25
C TRP A 185 18.86 -5.31 -5.33
N ASP A 186 19.01 -5.77 -6.56
CA ASP A 186 19.37 -4.96 -7.73
C ASP A 186 18.20 -4.72 -8.71
N GLY A 187 17.04 -5.30 -8.41
CA GLY A 187 15.82 -5.17 -9.20
C GLY A 187 15.03 -3.89 -8.95
N ASP A 188 13.90 -3.78 -9.63
CA ASP A 188 12.97 -2.67 -9.38
C ASP A 188 12.36 -2.79 -7.97
N VAL A 189 12.17 -1.65 -7.32
CA VAL A 189 11.45 -1.52 -6.05
C VAL A 189 10.07 -0.93 -6.32
N PRO A 190 9.05 -1.26 -5.49
CA PRO A 190 7.72 -0.71 -5.67
C PRO A 190 7.71 0.83 -5.58
N GLU A 191 6.86 1.48 -6.39
CA GLU A 191 6.67 2.93 -6.31
C GLU A 191 5.81 3.28 -5.07
N GLU A 192 6.22 4.34 -4.35
CA GLU A 192 5.41 4.96 -3.29
C GLU A 192 4.09 5.54 -3.83
N ILE A 193 3.12 5.78 -2.93
CA ILE A 193 1.87 6.43 -3.31
C ILE A 193 2.21 7.86 -3.75
N PRO A 194 1.93 8.22 -5.02
CA PRO A 194 2.39 9.49 -5.57
C PRO A 194 1.68 10.64 -4.86
N MET A 195 2.35 11.41 -4.01
CA MET A 195 1.76 12.57 -3.33
C MET A 195 2.22 13.88 -3.95
N MET A 196 1.31 14.86 -4.03
CA MET A 196 1.69 16.18 -4.53
C MET A 196 2.71 16.78 -3.56
N PRO A 197 3.87 17.27 -4.03
CA PRO A 197 4.84 17.88 -3.14
C PRO A 197 4.24 19.08 -2.41
N GLU A 198 4.57 19.22 -1.13
CA GLU A 198 4.21 20.41 -0.39
C GLU A 198 5.01 21.62 -0.88
N GLY A 199 4.32 22.75 -1.02
CA GLY A 199 4.95 24.01 -1.40
C GLY A 199 5.31 24.12 -2.88
N VAL A 200 6.23 25.04 -3.20
CA VAL A 200 6.63 25.34 -4.58
C VAL A 200 7.70 24.35 -5.01
N VAL A 201 7.40 23.55 -6.04
CA VAL A 201 8.41 22.72 -6.70
C VAL A 201 9.30 23.62 -7.56
N GLU A 202 10.57 23.70 -7.23
CA GLU A 202 11.53 24.42 -8.08
C GLU A 202 11.65 23.76 -9.45
N PHE A 203 11.57 24.57 -10.51
CA PHE A 203 11.62 24.07 -11.90
C PHE A 203 12.92 23.30 -12.21
N THR A 204 14.03 23.71 -11.62
CA THR A 204 15.33 23.02 -11.70
C THR A 204 15.27 21.62 -11.11
N VAL A 205 14.63 21.44 -9.96
CA VAL A 205 14.44 20.13 -9.33
C VAL A 205 13.44 19.29 -10.14
N PHE A 206 12.36 19.91 -10.60
CA PHE A 206 11.32 19.26 -11.41
C PHE A 206 11.87 18.66 -12.70
N THR A 207 12.69 19.41 -13.44
CA THR A 207 13.32 18.98 -14.70
C THR A 207 14.38 17.90 -14.49
N GLN A 208 14.98 17.81 -13.31
CA GLN A 208 15.96 16.77 -12.98
C GLN A 208 15.33 15.40 -12.70
N LYS A 209 14.03 15.33 -12.39
CA LYS A 209 13.33 14.06 -12.12
C LYS A 209 13.34 13.15 -13.36
N ARG A 210 13.54 11.84 -13.15
CA ARG A 210 13.64 10.82 -14.22
C ARG A 210 12.46 10.85 -15.20
N LYS A 211 11.22 10.90 -14.69
CA LYS A 211 10.00 10.95 -15.52
C LYS A 211 9.95 12.25 -16.35
N THR A 212 10.43 13.37 -15.82
CA THR A 212 10.43 14.67 -16.51
C THR A 212 11.51 14.73 -17.59
N LYS A 213 12.71 14.18 -17.34
CA LYS A 213 13.78 14.08 -18.35
C LYS A 213 13.31 13.33 -19.60
N LYS A 214 12.57 12.23 -19.43
CA LYS A 214 11.99 11.48 -20.56
C LYS A 214 11.05 12.33 -21.42
N LEU A 215 10.29 13.25 -20.83
CA LEU A 215 9.45 14.18 -21.60
C LEU A 215 10.30 15.17 -22.41
N ILE A 216 11.34 15.72 -21.78
CA ILE A 216 12.25 16.67 -22.44
C ILE A 216 12.98 15.98 -23.60
N GLU A 217 13.47 14.75 -23.40
CA GLU A 217 14.09 13.92 -24.44
C GLU A 217 13.15 13.63 -25.61
N ALA A 218 11.83 13.54 -25.35
CA ALA A 218 10.79 13.43 -26.36
C ALA A 218 10.42 14.77 -27.03
N ASN A 219 11.14 15.87 -26.73
CA ASN A 219 10.82 17.25 -27.13
C ASN A 219 9.46 17.77 -26.62
N HIS A 220 8.97 17.23 -25.51
CA HIS A 220 7.82 17.79 -24.81
C HIS A 220 8.28 18.81 -23.78
N LEU A 221 7.63 19.98 -23.77
CA LEU A 221 7.90 21.05 -22.82
C LEU A 221 7.18 20.75 -21.50
N PRO A 222 7.91 20.48 -20.40
CA PRO A 222 7.30 20.06 -19.14
C PRO A 222 6.59 21.25 -18.46
N LEU A 223 5.29 21.12 -18.22
CA LEU A 223 4.44 22.20 -17.70
C LEU A 223 4.27 22.14 -16.18
N GLY A 224 4.25 20.92 -15.63
CA GLY A 224 3.99 20.71 -14.20
C GLY A 224 3.72 19.24 -13.90
N LEU A 225 3.12 18.99 -12.74
CA LEU A 225 2.69 17.66 -12.32
C LEU A 225 1.17 17.56 -12.45
N ASP A 226 0.70 16.43 -12.95
CA ASP A 226 -0.70 16.06 -12.86
C ASP A 226 -1.09 15.86 -11.38
N PHE A 227 -2.25 16.37 -10.98
CA PHE A 227 -2.68 16.30 -9.58
C PHE A 227 -2.96 14.87 -9.11
N GLU A 228 -3.47 14.03 -10.01
CA GLU A 228 -3.88 12.67 -9.66
C GLU A 228 -2.70 11.70 -9.70
N SER A 229 -1.94 11.65 -10.78
CA SER A 229 -0.82 10.71 -10.95
C SER A 229 0.51 11.22 -10.40
N VAL A 230 0.62 12.53 -10.10
CA VAL A 230 1.90 13.22 -9.78
C VAL A 230 3.00 12.88 -10.78
N SER A 231 2.58 12.65 -12.01
CA SER A 231 3.46 12.43 -13.14
C SER A 231 3.61 13.75 -13.89
N PRO A 232 4.79 14.01 -14.47
CA PRO A 232 4.99 15.24 -15.20
C PRO A 232 4.09 15.25 -16.44
N ILE A 233 3.48 16.40 -16.70
CA ILE A 233 2.72 16.69 -17.91
C ILE A 233 3.56 17.59 -18.81
N GLY A 234 3.54 17.29 -20.10
CA GLY A 234 4.30 18.05 -21.09
C GLY A 234 3.45 18.43 -22.29
N PHE A 235 3.76 19.57 -22.88
CA PHE A 235 3.19 20.06 -24.12
C PHE A 235 4.06 19.63 -25.31
N ASP A 236 3.45 19.08 -26.37
CA ASP A 236 4.14 18.76 -27.62
C ASP A 236 3.80 19.81 -28.68
N PRO A 237 4.71 20.74 -29.03
CA PRO A 237 4.44 21.76 -30.03
C PRO A 237 4.11 21.20 -31.43
N LYS A 238 4.62 20.01 -31.78
CA LYS A 238 4.39 19.41 -33.11
C LYS A 238 3.01 18.79 -33.21
N ARG A 239 2.54 18.16 -32.13
CA ARG A 239 1.23 17.51 -32.07
C ARG A 239 0.11 18.48 -31.69
N ASP A 240 0.34 19.32 -30.69
CA ASP A 240 -0.69 20.14 -30.06
C ASP A 240 -0.78 21.56 -30.67
N GLY A 241 0.26 21.99 -31.39
CA GLY A 241 0.31 23.28 -32.10
C GLY A 241 0.52 24.47 -31.18
N PHE A 242 -0.54 24.96 -30.54
CA PHE A 242 -0.51 26.19 -29.72
C PHE A 242 -0.90 25.91 -28.26
N LEU A 243 -0.17 26.50 -27.31
CA LEU A 243 -0.49 26.47 -25.88
C LEU A 243 -1.10 27.82 -25.47
N THR A 244 -2.31 27.81 -24.91
CA THR A 244 -2.94 28.99 -24.31
C THR A 244 -2.85 28.90 -22.78
N VAL A 245 -2.25 29.91 -22.16
CA VAL A 245 -2.16 30.03 -20.69
C VAL A 245 -3.09 31.14 -20.23
N VAL A 246 -4.01 30.82 -19.33
CA VAL A 246 -4.95 31.77 -18.73
C VAL A 246 -4.73 31.77 -17.22
N SER A 247 -4.62 32.96 -16.63
CA SER A 247 -4.50 33.14 -15.18
C SER A 247 -5.25 34.40 -14.78
N ASP A 248 -5.98 34.33 -13.67
CA ASP A 248 -6.61 35.47 -13.01
C ASP A 248 -5.60 36.30 -12.19
N ARG A 249 -4.39 35.74 -11.97
CA ARG A 249 -3.28 36.42 -11.30
C ARG A 249 -2.08 36.62 -12.24
N LYS A 250 -1.51 37.82 -12.20
CA LYS A 250 -0.34 38.18 -13.01
C LYS A 250 0.89 37.34 -12.66
N ASP A 251 1.11 37.05 -11.38
CA ASP A 251 2.26 36.26 -10.92
C ASP A 251 2.23 34.81 -11.43
N GLY A 252 1.03 34.22 -11.60
CA GLY A 252 0.86 32.89 -12.19
C GLY A 252 1.28 32.85 -13.66
N LEU A 253 0.91 33.90 -14.42
CA LEU A 253 1.32 34.08 -15.81
C LEU A 253 2.84 34.27 -15.94
N ASP A 254 3.43 35.10 -15.08
CA ASP A 254 4.87 35.33 -15.08
C ASP A 254 5.66 34.06 -14.72
N LYS A 255 5.22 33.29 -13.73
CA LYS A 255 5.82 32.00 -13.35
C LYS A 255 5.79 30.99 -14.50
N MET A 256 4.62 30.86 -15.15
CA MET A 256 4.47 29.94 -16.27
C MET A 256 5.35 30.36 -17.45
N THR A 257 5.36 31.64 -17.80
CA THR A 257 6.19 32.18 -18.87
C THR A 257 7.68 31.93 -18.60
N ASN A 258 8.14 32.15 -17.37
CA ASN A 258 9.52 31.88 -16.97
C ASN A 258 9.89 30.39 -17.01
N ALA A 259 8.94 29.49 -16.74
CA ALA A 259 9.15 28.05 -16.86
C ALA A 259 9.25 27.60 -18.32
N LEU A 260 8.55 28.27 -19.25
CA LEU A 260 8.56 27.93 -20.69
C LEU A 260 9.80 28.43 -21.44
N ILE A 261 10.47 29.48 -20.93
CA ILE A 261 11.64 30.12 -21.58
C ILE A 261 12.97 29.45 -21.21
N LYS A 262 13.01 28.70 -20.10
CA LYS A 262 14.20 27.99 -19.60
C LYS A 262 14.26 26.56 -20.11
#